data_AF-A0A645EJ06-F1
#
_entry.id   AF-A0A645EJ06-F1
#
_cell.length_a   1.000
_cell.length_b   1.000
_cell.length_c   1.000
_cell.angle_alpha   90.00
_cell.angle_beta   90.00
_cell.angle_gamma   90.00
#
_symmetry.space_group_name_H-M   'P 1'
#
loop_
_entity.id
_entity.type
_entity.pdbx_description
1 polymer ?
#
loop_
_entity_poly.entity_id
_entity_poly.type
_entity_poly.pdbx_seq_one_letter_code
_entity_poly.pdbx_strand_id
1 'polypeptide(L)'
;MTTTSAMRLVLDKAANVDEAITIFENLDMHASANASYHFQIADAEGNSAVIEYIDNKINVIRKNEGEIQALTNFLISEEKYNFGKGQDRYEILIDTLTEKNETLTEVEAMSLLEAVSQNKVSEDGEITATQWSVVYNNTKKTLDVVVAGKFDKVYSYSLFD
;
A
#
# COMPACT_ATOMS: atom_id res chain seq x y z
N MET A 1 -18.77 7.48 3.71
CA MET A 1 -17.52 8.24 3.48
C MET A 1 -16.86 7.77 2.17
N THR A 2 -16.20 8.62 1.38
CA THR A 2 -15.41 8.17 0.22
C THR A 2 -13.99 7.76 0.64
N THR A 3 -13.30 6.95 -0.17
CA THR A 3 -11.93 6.49 0.08
C THR A 3 -10.94 7.64 0.29
N THR A 4 -10.98 8.67 -0.55
CA THR A 4 -10.11 9.85 -0.43
C THR A 4 -10.33 10.61 0.88
N SER A 5 -11.58 10.80 1.29
CA SER A 5 -11.90 11.49 2.55
C SER A 5 -11.51 10.67 3.78
N ALA A 6 -11.66 9.34 3.72
CA ALA A 6 -11.21 8.44 4.78
C ALA A 6 -9.69 8.49 4.96
N MET A 7 -8.93 8.40 3.86
CA MET A 7 -7.47 8.51 3.90
C MET A 7 -7.03 9.85 4.49
N ARG A 8 -7.66 10.96 4.09
CA ARG A 8 -7.30 12.27 4.64
C ARG A 8 -7.61 12.37 6.13
N LEU A 9 -8.78 11.90 6.56
CA LEU A 9 -9.15 11.90 7.98
C LEU A 9 -8.14 11.12 8.82
N VAL A 10 -7.73 9.93 8.36
CA VAL A 10 -6.75 9.11 9.06
C VAL A 10 -5.41 9.83 9.15
N LEU A 11 -4.88 10.34 8.03
CA LEU A 11 -3.61 11.07 8.04
C LEU A 11 -3.66 12.39 8.86
N ASP A 12 -4.84 12.97 9.05
CA ASP A 12 -5.02 14.18 9.87
C ASP A 12 -5.13 13.91 11.37
N LYS A 13 -5.47 12.68 11.78
CA LYS A 13 -5.92 12.38 13.14
C LYS A 13 -5.16 11.26 13.83
N ALA A 14 -4.61 10.30 13.09
CA ALA A 14 -3.88 9.17 13.66
C ALA A 14 -2.37 9.44 13.66
N ALA A 15 -1.73 9.16 14.79
CA ALA A 15 -0.27 9.18 14.93
C ALA A 15 0.39 7.82 14.62
N ASN A 16 -0.37 6.72 14.72
CA ASN A 16 0.11 5.34 14.57
C ASN A 16 -0.97 4.42 13.98
N VAL A 17 -0.61 3.16 13.73
CA VAL A 17 -1.53 2.16 13.12
C VAL A 17 -2.76 1.89 13.99
N ASP A 18 -2.63 1.86 15.32
CA ASP A 18 -3.76 1.57 16.24
C ASP A 18 -4.83 2.66 16.22
N GLU A 19 -4.41 3.92 16.23
CA GLU A 19 -5.31 5.06 16.10
C GLU A 19 -5.99 5.08 14.73
N ALA A 20 -5.25 4.73 13.66
CA ALA A 20 -5.80 4.63 12.32
C ALA A 20 -6.88 3.55 12.21
N ILE A 21 -6.64 2.36 12.79
CA ILE A 21 -7.63 1.27 12.86
C ILE A 21 -8.89 1.73 13.59
N THR A 22 -8.73 2.38 14.76
CA THR A 22 -9.86 2.91 15.53
C THR A 22 -10.72 3.87 14.72
N ILE A 23 -10.11 4.72 13.88
CA ILE A 23 -10.84 5.60 12.97
C ILE A 23 -11.61 4.78 11.94
N PHE A 24 -10.95 3.84 11.25
CA PHE A 24 -11.58 3.01 10.21
C PHE A 24 -12.75 2.17 10.71
N GLU A 25 -12.67 1.62 11.93
CA GLU A 25 -13.75 0.87 12.57
C GLU A 25 -15.03 1.71 12.78
N ASN A 26 -14.88 3.03 12.89
CA ASN A 26 -15.99 3.97 13.06
C ASN A 26 -16.45 4.62 11.73
N LEU A 27 -15.86 4.23 10.59
CA LEU A 27 -16.26 4.75 9.28
C LEU A 27 -17.26 3.84 8.57
N ASP A 28 -18.42 4.41 8.24
CA ASP A 28 -19.31 3.84 7.23
C ASP A 28 -18.75 4.17 5.83
N MET A 29 -18.12 3.18 5.22
CA MET A 29 -17.43 3.33 3.94
C MET A 29 -18.37 3.08 2.76
N HIS A 30 -18.33 3.98 1.79
CA HIS A 30 -18.97 3.80 0.50
C HIS A 30 -17.88 3.70 -0.56
N ALA A 31 -17.81 2.57 -1.25
CA ALA A 31 -16.90 2.36 -2.36
C ALA A 31 -17.16 3.42 -3.45
N SER A 32 -16.15 4.23 -3.77
CA SER A 32 -16.17 5.07 -4.97
C SER A 32 -16.09 4.18 -6.23
N ALA A 33 -16.67 4.60 -7.34
CA ALA A 33 -16.51 3.91 -8.63
C ALA A 33 -16.90 2.41 -8.68
N ASN A 34 -17.72 1.92 -7.73
CA ASN A 34 -18.17 0.52 -7.66
C ASN A 34 -17.01 -0.51 -7.65
N ALA A 35 -15.85 -0.14 -7.09
CA ALA A 35 -14.67 -0.99 -7.00
C ALA A 35 -14.42 -1.45 -5.55
N SER A 36 -13.85 -2.64 -5.38
CA SER A 36 -13.34 -3.10 -4.07
C SER A 36 -12.07 -2.33 -3.73
N TYR A 37 -12.02 -1.73 -2.54
CA TYR A 37 -10.82 -1.10 -2.01
C TYR A 37 -10.40 -1.78 -0.71
N HIS A 38 -9.09 -1.77 -0.49
CA HIS A 38 -8.46 -2.08 0.77
C HIS A 38 -7.35 -1.05 1.02
N PHE A 39 -6.97 -0.91 2.28
CA PHE A 39 -5.93 0.02 2.70
C PHE A 39 -4.83 -0.75 3.40
N GLN A 40 -3.58 -0.48 3.08
CA GLN A 40 -2.45 -0.85 3.94
C GLN A 40 -1.98 0.40 4.66
N ILE A 41 -1.78 0.29 5.97
CA ILE A 41 -1.35 1.37 6.86
C ILE A 41 -0.05 0.91 7.51
N ALA A 42 0.91 1.81 7.65
CA ALA A 42 2.16 1.56 8.36
C ALA A 42 2.61 2.80 9.12
N ASP A 43 3.32 2.63 10.24
CA ASP A 43 3.85 3.73 11.04
C ASP A 43 5.40 3.71 11.12
N ALA A 44 5.97 4.64 11.89
CA ALA A 44 7.42 4.80 12.03
C ALA A 44 8.07 3.76 12.97
N GLU A 45 7.26 2.98 13.69
CA GLU A 45 7.72 1.90 14.57
C GLU A 45 7.78 0.56 13.84
N GLY A 46 7.29 0.50 12.59
CA GLY A 46 7.27 -0.69 11.75
C GLY A 46 6.01 -1.54 11.89
N ASN A 47 5.00 -1.04 12.62
CA ASN A 47 3.69 -1.69 12.65
C ASN A 47 3.01 -1.54 11.28
N SER A 48 2.22 -2.53 10.89
CA SER A 48 1.38 -2.44 9.69
C SER A 48 0.06 -3.18 9.87
N ALA A 49 -0.98 -2.70 9.18
CA ALA A 49 -2.26 -3.39 9.09
C ALA A 49 -2.89 -3.20 7.71
N VAL A 50 -3.63 -4.21 7.28
CA VAL A 50 -4.51 -4.15 6.10
C VAL A 50 -5.96 -4.06 6.56
N ILE A 51 -6.71 -3.14 5.94
CA ILE A 51 -8.13 -2.92 6.17
C ILE A 51 -8.89 -3.30 4.90
N GLU A 52 -9.74 -4.32 4.97
CA GLU A 52 -10.60 -4.76 3.87
C GLU A 52 -12.07 -4.67 4.27
N TYR A 53 -12.93 -4.21 3.35
CA TYR A 53 -14.37 -4.17 3.57
C TYR A 53 -15.06 -5.28 2.77
N ILE A 54 -15.64 -6.26 3.45
CA ILE A 54 -16.32 -7.43 2.85
C ILE A 54 -17.75 -7.45 3.37
N ASP A 55 -18.74 -7.43 2.47
CA ASP A 55 -20.17 -7.43 2.81
C ASP A 55 -20.55 -6.37 3.86
N ASN A 56 -20.01 -5.15 3.70
CA ASN A 56 -20.15 -4.00 4.62
C ASN A 56 -19.58 -4.21 6.02
N LYS A 57 -18.67 -5.19 6.20
CA LYS A 57 -17.94 -5.40 7.45
C LYS A 57 -16.46 -5.12 7.24
N ILE A 58 -15.86 -4.46 8.22
CA ILE A 58 -14.43 -4.25 8.28
C ILE A 58 -13.72 -5.54 8.70
N ASN A 59 -12.66 -5.89 7.99
CA ASN A 59 -11.69 -6.93 8.34
C ASN A 59 -10.34 -6.25 8.52
N VAL A 60 -9.73 -6.45 9.70
CA VAL A 60 -8.44 -5.87 10.06
C VAL A 60 -7.41 -6.99 10.17
N ILE A 61 -6.41 -6.98 9.28
CA ILE A 61 -5.31 -7.95 9.28
C ILE A 61 -4.04 -7.24 9.75
N ARG A 62 -3.65 -7.48 11.00
CA ARG A 62 -2.42 -6.93 11.58
C ARG A 62 -1.21 -7.76 11.13
N LYS A 63 -0.09 -7.07 10.89
CA LYS A 63 1.21 -7.70 10.74
C LYS A 63 1.68 -8.19 12.12
N ASN A 64 1.88 -9.49 12.30
CA ASN A 64 2.47 -9.98 13.56
C ASN A 64 3.99 -9.81 13.55
N GLU A 65 4.61 -9.93 14.72
CA GLU A 65 6.07 -9.90 14.86
C GLU A 65 6.72 -11.02 14.02
N GLY A 66 7.68 -10.65 13.17
CA GLY A 66 8.39 -11.59 12.30
C GLY A 66 7.65 -12.01 11.02
N GLU A 67 6.44 -11.52 10.78
CA GLU A 67 5.72 -11.71 9.51
C GLU A 67 6.02 -10.59 8.53
N ILE A 68 5.81 -10.86 7.23
CA ILE A 68 5.91 -9.86 6.16
C ILE A 68 4.52 -9.42 5.76
N GLN A 69 4.32 -8.12 5.58
CA GLN A 69 3.05 -7.59 5.07
C GLN A 69 3.26 -6.74 3.81
N ALA A 70 2.65 -7.20 2.71
CA ALA A 70 2.53 -6.47 1.46
C ALA A 70 1.07 -6.49 1.00
N LEU A 71 0.73 -5.62 0.05
CA LEU A 71 -0.61 -5.57 -0.51
C LEU A 71 -0.55 -5.26 -2.01
N THR A 72 -1.29 -6.02 -2.81
CA THR A 72 -1.53 -5.73 -4.24
C THR A 72 -3.04 -5.79 -4.50
N ASN A 73 -3.54 -6.01 -5.72
CA ASN A 73 -4.96 -5.83 -6.03
C ASN A 73 -5.81 -7.09 -5.80
N PHE A 74 -5.51 -7.86 -4.74
CA PHE A 74 -6.31 -9.00 -4.30
C PHE A 74 -6.52 -9.00 -2.78
N LEU A 75 -7.62 -9.60 -2.32
CA LEU A 75 -7.98 -9.65 -0.91
C LEU A 75 -7.16 -10.70 -0.16
N ILE A 76 -6.70 -10.34 1.04
CA ILE A 76 -5.93 -11.24 1.93
C ILE A 76 -6.73 -11.71 3.15
N SER A 77 -7.96 -11.21 3.37
CA SER A 77 -8.87 -11.74 4.39
C SER A 77 -9.27 -13.17 4.04
N GLU A 78 -9.33 -14.06 5.03
CA GLU A 78 -9.63 -15.48 4.84
C GLU A 78 -10.93 -15.72 4.05
N GLU A 79 -11.98 -14.93 4.32
CA GLU A 79 -13.30 -15.07 3.69
C GLU A 79 -13.29 -14.95 2.16
N LYS A 80 -12.37 -14.16 1.62
CA LYS A 80 -12.26 -13.84 0.18
C LYS A 80 -10.82 -13.96 -0.31
N TYR A 81 -10.01 -14.77 0.36
CA TYR A 81 -8.57 -14.85 0.09
C TYR A 81 -8.29 -15.08 -1.39
N ASN A 82 -7.30 -14.36 -1.92
CA ASN A 82 -6.86 -14.42 -3.31
C ASN A 82 -7.88 -13.90 -4.35
N PHE A 83 -8.98 -13.26 -3.91
CA PHE A 83 -9.92 -12.61 -4.82
C PHE A 83 -9.33 -11.31 -5.38
N GLY A 84 -8.99 -11.29 -6.68
CA GLY A 84 -8.45 -10.12 -7.36
C GLY A 84 -7.27 -10.46 -8.28
N LYS A 85 -6.39 -9.50 -8.55
CA LYS A 85 -5.22 -9.63 -9.43
C LYS A 85 -3.95 -9.09 -8.78
N GLY A 86 -2.78 -9.41 -9.35
CA GLY A 86 -1.49 -8.86 -8.90
C GLY A 86 -0.65 -9.82 -8.06
N GLN A 87 -1.01 -11.11 -8.04
CA GLN A 87 -0.28 -12.18 -7.37
C GLN A 87 1.16 -12.29 -7.88
N ASP A 88 1.39 -12.05 -9.17
CA ASP A 88 2.73 -12.00 -9.79
C ASP A 88 3.64 -10.96 -9.12
N ARG A 89 3.11 -9.74 -8.92
CA ARG A 89 3.84 -8.67 -8.23
C ARG A 89 3.98 -8.96 -6.74
N TYR A 90 2.95 -9.52 -6.13
CA TYR A 90 2.97 -9.85 -4.71
C TYR A 90 4.04 -10.88 -4.38
N GLU A 91 4.22 -11.90 -5.22
CA GLU A 91 5.29 -12.90 -5.08
C GLU A 91 6.67 -12.22 -5.06
N ILE A 92 6.94 -11.32 -6.02
CA ILE A 92 8.20 -10.55 -6.06
C ILE A 92 8.39 -9.70 -4.79
N LEU A 93 7.33 -9.06 -4.29
CA LEU A 93 7.38 -8.28 -3.05
C LEU A 93 7.75 -9.17 -1.86
N ILE A 94 7.06 -10.30 -1.68
CA ILE A 94 7.28 -11.21 -0.56
C ILE A 94 8.67 -11.84 -0.63
N ASP A 95 9.11 -12.29 -1.80
CA ASP A 95 10.44 -12.90 -1.97
C ASP A 95 11.54 -11.89 -1.62
N THR A 96 11.44 -10.66 -2.14
CA THR A 96 12.44 -9.61 -1.88
C THR A 96 12.43 -9.19 -0.41
N LEU A 97 11.25 -8.99 0.19
CA LEU A 97 11.14 -8.63 1.60
C LEU A 97 11.65 -9.75 2.50
N THR A 98 11.45 -11.02 2.12
CA THR A 98 11.99 -12.18 2.84
C THR A 98 13.51 -12.21 2.77
N GLU A 99 14.08 -12.07 1.57
CA GLU A 99 15.54 -12.03 1.38
C GLU A 99 16.20 -10.90 2.18
N LYS A 100 15.53 -9.75 2.25
CA LYS A 100 16.02 -8.53 2.92
C LYS A 100 15.67 -8.45 4.40
N ASN A 101 14.97 -9.44 4.97
CA ASN A 101 14.44 -9.39 6.33
C ASN A 101 13.68 -8.06 6.59
N GLU A 102 12.83 -7.68 5.65
CA GLU A 102 11.99 -6.47 5.63
C GLU A 102 12.73 -5.12 5.68
N THR A 103 14.06 -5.12 5.71
CA THR A 103 14.86 -3.91 5.83
C THR A 103 15.43 -3.53 4.48
N LEU A 104 14.90 -2.45 3.91
CA LEU A 104 15.33 -1.89 2.63
C LEU A 104 15.84 -0.47 2.86
N THR A 105 16.93 -0.11 2.18
CA THR A 105 17.24 1.31 1.96
C THR A 105 16.21 1.94 1.04
N GLU A 106 16.10 3.28 1.02
CA GLU A 106 15.17 3.99 0.13
C GLU A 106 15.43 3.66 -1.35
N VAL A 107 16.69 3.46 -1.72
CA VAL A 107 17.10 3.05 -3.07
C VAL A 107 16.63 1.63 -3.37
N GLU A 108 16.86 0.66 -2.48
CA GLU A 108 16.40 -0.72 -2.67
C GLU A 108 14.87 -0.82 -2.72
N ALA A 109 14.17 -0.04 -1.88
CA ALA A 109 12.71 0.04 -1.92
C ALA A 109 12.22 0.59 -3.26
N MET A 110 12.88 1.63 -3.81
CA MET A 110 12.54 2.16 -5.13
C MET A 110 12.83 1.15 -6.24
N SER A 111 13.95 0.41 -6.18
CA SER A 111 14.25 -0.68 -7.11
C SER A 111 13.22 -1.82 -7.03
N LEU A 112 12.70 -2.13 -5.84
CA LEU A 112 11.61 -3.09 -5.70
C LEU A 112 10.33 -2.58 -6.37
N LEU A 113 9.99 -1.29 -6.19
CA LEU A 113 8.86 -0.68 -6.89
C LEU A 113 9.03 -0.65 -8.42
N GLU A 114 10.27 -0.51 -8.91
CA GLU A 114 10.59 -0.65 -10.33
C GLU A 114 10.34 -2.08 -10.83
N ALA A 115 10.81 -3.08 -10.10
CA ALA A 115 10.65 -4.49 -10.44
C ALA A 115 9.18 -4.92 -10.53
N VAL A 116 8.30 -4.34 -9.70
CA VAL A 116 6.85 -4.61 -9.74
C VAL A 116 6.05 -3.57 -10.53
N SER A 117 6.71 -2.64 -11.21
CA SER A 117 6.04 -1.65 -12.04
C SER A 117 5.35 -2.31 -13.23
N GLN A 118 4.23 -1.72 -13.66
CA GLN A 118 3.44 -2.24 -14.77
C GLN A 118 3.56 -1.33 -15.98
N ASN A 119 3.64 -1.94 -17.15
CA ASN A 119 3.43 -1.31 -18.45
C ASN A 119 2.80 -2.35 -19.39
N LYS A 120 1.60 -2.80 -19.02
CA LYS A 120 0.89 -3.90 -19.68
C LYS A 120 -0.22 -3.32 -20.55
N VAL A 121 -0.44 -3.95 -21.71
CA VAL A 121 -1.61 -3.73 -22.55
C VAL A 121 -2.43 -5.01 -22.49
N SER A 122 -3.70 -4.93 -22.13
CA SER A 122 -4.61 -6.08 -22.13
C SER A 122 -5.01 -6.47 -23.56
N GLU A 123 -5.64 -7.64 -23.72
CA GLU A 123 -6.07 -8.15 -25.03
C GLU A 123 -7.10 -7.24 -25.74
N ASP A 124 -7.90 -6.50 -24.96
CA ASP A 124 -8.85 -5.49 -25.41
C ASP A 124 -8.24 -4.09 -25.60
N GLY A 125 -6.92 -3.95 -25.40
CA GLY A 125 -6.18 -2.73 -25.67
C GLY A 125 -6.15 -1.72 -24.52
N GLU A 126 -6.64 -2.06 -23.33
CA GLU A 126 -6.51 -1.21 -22.15
C GLU A 126 -5.07 -1.19 -21.66
N ILE A 127 -4.56 0.02 -21.37
CA ILE A 127 -3.21 0.21 -20.86
C ILE A 127 -3.26 0.23 -19.33
N THR A 128 -2.63 -0.75 -18.70
CA THR A 128 -2.32 -0.74 -17.26
C THR A 128 -0.85 -0.35 -17.09
N ALA A 129 -0.61 0.92 -16.75
CA ALA A 129 0.73 1.46 -16.56
C ALA A 129 0.89 2.15 -15.20
N THR A 130 1.97 1.84 -14.48
CA THR A 130 2.35 2.53 -13.25
C THR A 130 2.66 3.99 -13.57
N GLN A 131 1.85 4.90 -13.03
CA GLN A 131 2.00 6.34 -13.28
C GLN A 131 3.06 6.99 -12.39
N TRP A 132 3.24 6.48 -11.18
CA TRP A 132 4.24 6.94 -10.22
C TRP A 132 4.56 5.84 -9.20
N SER A 133 5.74 5.95 -8.60
CA SER A 133 6.21 5.12 -7.48
C SER A 133 6.69 6.04 -6.37
N VAL A 134 6.35 5.73 -5.12
CA VAL A 134 6.69 6.57 -3.96
C VAL A 134 7.26 5.71 -2.83
N VAL A 135 8.40 6.12 -2.28
CA VAL A 135 8.98 5.56 -1.06
C VAL A 135 8.87 6.62 0.03
N TYR A 136 8.19 6.28 1.12
CA TYR A 136 8.13 7.12 2.32
C TYR A 136 9.09 6.57 3.38
N ASN A 137 9.98 7.40 3.89
CA ASN A 137 10.73 7.09 5.10
C ASN A 137 10.02 7.70 6.30
N ASN A 138 9.27 6.90 7.04
CA ASN A 138 8.43 7.37 8.15
C ASN A 138 9.23 7.89 9.35
N THR A 139 10.44 7.38 9.59
CA THR A 139 11.31 7.85 10.68
C THR A 139 11.94 9.21 10.34
N LYS A 140 12.39 9.39 9.09
CA LYS A 140 13.00 10.65 8.61
C LYS A 140 11.96 11.68 8.17
N LYS A 141 10.72 11.25 7.91
CA LYS A 141 9.61 12.06 7.37
C LYS A 141 9.96 12.69 6.02
N THR A 142 10.55 11.87 5.17
CA THR A 142 10.92 12.20 3.79
C THR A 142 10.17 11.30 2.82
N LEU A 143 10.05 11.75 1.57
CA LEU A 143 9.52 10.95 0.47
C LEU A 143 10.38 11.10 -0.78
N ASP A 144 10.57 9.98 -1.48
CA ASP A 144 11.15 9.92 -2.82
C ASP A 144 10.07 9.48 -3.82
N VAL A 145 9.90 10.23 -4.90
CA VAL A 145 8.89 9.94 -5.93
C VAL A 145 9.51 9.87 -7.33
N VAL A 146 9.10 8.84 -8.07
CA VAL A 146 9.34 8.66 -9.50
C VAL A 146 8.02 8.82 -10.25
N VAL A 147 8.04 9.49 -11.40
CA VAL A 147 6.85 9.72 -12.23
C VAL A 147 7.08 9.17 -13.63
N ALA A 148 6.03 8.60 -14.22
CA ALA A 148 5.99 8.05 -15.58
C ALA A 148 7.06 6.97 -15.84
N GLY A 149 7.37 6.15 -14.83
CA GLY A 149 8.34 5.06 -14.94
C GLY A 149 9.79 5.50 -15.18
N LYS A 150 10.12 6.78 -14.97
CA LYS A 150 11.48 7.33 -15.15
C LYS A 150 12.31 7.12 -13.89
N PHE A 151 12.67 5.87 -13.58
CA PHE A 151 13.41 5.50 -12.38
C PHE A 151 14.83 6.08 -12.32
N ASP A 152 15.35 6.62 -13.43
CA ASP A 152 16.56 7.42 -13.51
C ASP A 152 16.40 8.85 -12.94
N LYS A 153 15.16 9.27 -12.65
CA LYS A 153 14.83 10.59 -12.13
C LYS A 153 13.94 10.53 -10.89
N VAL A 154 14.57 10.63 -9.73
CA VAL A 154 13.92 10.70 -8.41
C VAL A 154 13.76 12.16 -7.96
N TYR A 155 12.59 12.50 -7.43
CA TYR A 155 12.36 13.77 -6.73
C TYR A 155 12.19 13.50 -5.24
N SER A 156 12.95 14.21 -4.41
CA SER A 156 12.96 14.02 -2.96
C SER A 156 12.37 15.23 -2.23
N TYR A 157 11.57 14.97 -1.20
CA TYR A 157 10.96 16.00 -0.35
C TYR A 157 11.06 15.61 1.13
N SER A 158 11.11 16.62 1.99
CA SER A 158 11.03 16.50 3.45
C SER A 158 9.75 17.20 3.92
N LEU A 159 9.05 16.61 4.89
CA LEU A 159 7.81 17.17 5.41
C LEU A 159 8.00 18.49 6.18
N PHE A 160 9.20 18.73 6.69
CA PHE A 160 9.50 19.88 7.56
C PHE A 160 10.50 20.87 6.96
N ASP A 161 10.80 20.75 5.67
CA ASP A 161 11.65 21.68 4.93
C ASP A 161 10.82 22.77 4.21
#